data_AF-A0A7W0WH70-F1
#
_entry.id   AF-A0A7W0WH70-F1
#
_cell.length_a   1.000
_cell.length_b   1.000
_cell.length_c   1.000
_cell.angle_alpha   90.00
_cell.angle_beta   90.00
_cell.angle_gamma   90.00
#
_symmetry.space_group_name_H-M   'P 1'
#
loop_
_entity.id
_entity.type
_entity.pdbx_description
1 polymer ?
#
loop_
_entity_poly.entity_id
_entity_poly.type
_entity_poly.pdbx_seq_one_letter_code
_entity_poly.pdbx_strand_id
1 'polypeptide(L)'
;MAPKPQEVRRSPVAALLYGAPIGLLGGLIGLGGAEFRLPVLAGVFGYAARRAVALNLAISLITVMSALLIRGGTLSLAPLLALLPVVVAMIAGAVSAAYLGTPLVHRISEHLLE
;
A
#
# COMPACT_ATOMS: atom_id res chain seq x y z
N MET A 1 -31.37 -4.28 -2.54
CA MET A 1 -30.91 -3.97 -3.91
C MET A 1 -29.47 -4.40 -3.97
N ALA A 2 -29.14 -5.47 -4.68
CA ALA A 2 -27.75 -5.95 -4.73
C ALA A 2 -26.85 -4.89 -5.39
N PRO A 3 -25.65 -4.60 -4.85
CA PRO A 3 -24.73 -3.64 -5.47
C PRO A 3 -24.39 -4.13 -6.88
N LYS A 4 -24.53 -3.24 -7.88
CA LYS A 4 -24.15 -3.54 -9.26
C LYS A 4 -22.65 -3.89 -9.29
N PRO A 5 -22.22 -4.94 -10.01
CA PRO A 5 -20.80 -5.24 -10.17
C PRO A 5 -20.08 -3.99 -10.69
N GLN A 6 -19.12 -3.47 -9.91
CA GLN A 6 -18.34 -2.32 -10.36
C GLN A 6 -17.45 -2.76 -11.52
N GLU A 7 -17.65 -2.11 -12.67
CA GLU A 7 -16.89 -2.40 -13.88
C GLU A 7 -15.51 -1.75 -13.76
N VAL A 8 -14.46 -2.58 -13.69
CA VAL A 8 -13.09 -2.10 -13.50
C VAL A 8 -12.65 -1.34 -14.75
N ARG A 9 -12.41 -0.03 -14.62
CA ARG A 9 -11.87 0.78 -15.70
C ARG A 9 -10.40 0.42 -15.91
N ARG A 10 -10.02 0.02 -17.11
CA ARG A 10 -8.62 -0.28 -17.46
C ARG A 10 -8.09 0.76 -18.43
N SER A 11 -7.41 1.78 -17.91
CA SER A 11 -6.77 2.82 -18.72
C SER A 11 -5.30 2.99 -18.29
N PRO A 12 -4.33 2.54 -19.11
CA PRO A 12 -2.91 2.72 -18.82
C PRO A 12 -2.51 4.19 -18.68
N VAL A 13 -3.13 5.06 -19.48
CA VAL A 13 -2.89 6.52 -19.42
C VAL A 13 -3.36 7.08 -18.08
N ALA A 14 -4.56 6.71 -17.63
CA ALA A 14 -5.03 7.13 -16.31
C ALA A 14 -4.13 6.57 -15.20
N ALA A 15 -3.70 5.31 -15.30
CA ALA A 15 -2.80 4.69 -14.32
C ALA A 15 -1.47 5.45 -14.21
N LEU A 16 -0.93 5.93 -15.33
CA LEU A 16 0.26 6.77 -15.34
C LEU A 16 -0.01 8.15 -14.73
N LEU A 17 -1.10 8.81 -15.13
CA LEU A 17 -1.44 10.16 -14.67
C LEU A 17 -1.70 10.24 -13.16
N TYR A 18 -2.29 9.21 -12.57
CA TYR A 18 -2.44 9.13 -11.10
C TYR A 18 -1.19 8.55 -10.44
N GLY A 19 -0.56 7.54 -11.04
CA GLY A 19 0.59 6.85 -10.45
C GLY A 19 1.85 7.70 -10.34
N ALA A 20 2.14 8.53 -11.35
CA ALA A 20 3.31 9.39 -11.37
C ALA A 20 3.33 10.42 -10.21
N PRO A 21 2.29 11.26 -10.00
CA PRO A 21 2.29 12.21 -8.89
C PRO A 21 2.27 11.50 -7.53
N ILE A 22 1.55 10.39 -7.39
CA ILE A 22 1.55 9.62 -6.13
C ILE A 22 2.94 9.04 -5.84
N GLY A 23 3.61 8.51 -6.86
CA GLY A 23 4.98 7.99 -6.73
C GLY A 23 5.98 9.09 -6.38
N LEU A 24 5.89 10.25 -7.04
CA LEU A 24 6.75 11.39 -6.80
C LEU A 24 6.56 11.94 -5.38
N LEU A 25 5.31 12.25 -4.99
CA LEU A 25 5.00 12.76 -3.65
C LEU A 25 5.34 11.72 -2.57
N GLY A 26 4.97 10.45 -2.78
CA GLY A 26 5.28 9.37 -1.85
C GLY A 26 6.78 9.12 -1.69
N GLY A 27 7.56 9.30 -2.76
CA GLY A 27 9.02 9.21 -2.73
C GLY A 27 9.69 10.39 -2.03
N LEU A 28 9.21 11.61 -2.27
CA LEU A 28 9.73 12.83 -1.61
C LEU A 28 9.44 12.85 -0.11
N ILE A 29 8.23 12.44 0.30
CA ILE A 29 7.82 12.37 1.71
C ILE A 29 8.46 11.17 2.42
N GLY A 30 8.79 10.11 1.68
CA GLY A 30 9.28 8.84 2.24
C GLY A 30 8.17 7.90 2.74
N LEU A 31 6.90 8.23 2.51
CA LEU A 31 5.72 7.44 2.93
C LEU A 31 5.41 6.28 1.96
N GLY A 32 6.04 6.22 0.79
CA GLY A 32 5.78 5.18 -0.20
C GLY A 32 4.44 5.32 -0.94
N GLY A 33 3.61 6.31 -0.62
CA GLY A 33 2.41 6.73 -1.37
C GLY A 33 1.18 5.82 -1.21
N ALA A 34 1.21 4.86 -0.27
CA ALA A 34 0.18 3.83 -0.11
C ALA A 34 -1.22 4.40 0.21
N GLU A 35 -1.28 5.47 0.99
CA GLU A 35 -2.54 6.12 1.40
C GLU A 35 -3.26 6.78 0.22
N PHE A 36 -2.52 7.31 -0.75
CA PHE A 36 -3.09 8.00 -1.91
C PHE A 36 -3.56 7.04 -3.01
N ARG A 37 -2.97 5.84 -3.11
CA ARG A 37 -3.36 4.86 -4.14
C ARG A 37 -4.69 4.20 -3.85
N LEU A 38 -5.01 3.98 -2.58
CA LEU A 38 -6.23 3.29 -2.16
C LEU A 38 -7.51 4.00 -2.66
N PRO A 39 -7.69 5.32 -2.44
CA PRO A 39 -8.82 6.08 -2.99
C PRO A 39 -8.87 6.06 -4.52
N VAL A 40 -7.71 6.07 -5.18
CA VAL A 40 -7.65 6.02 -6.65
C VAL A 40 -8.04 4.63 -7.17
N LEU A 41 -7.55 3.56 -6.57
CA LEU A 41 -7.87 2.19 -6.96
C LEU A 41 -9.34 1.85 -6.71
N ALA A 42 -9.87 2.20 -5.54
CA ALA A 42 -11.26 1.93 -5.18
C ALA A 42 -12.23 2.89 -5.90
N GLY A 43 -11.94 4.18 -5.91
CA GLY A 43 -12.83 5.21 -6.47
C GLY A 43 -12.71 5.38 -7.98
N VAL A 44 -11.51 5.64 -8.50
CA VAL A 44 -11.31 5.97 -9.93
C VAL A 44 -11.33 4.73 -10.81
N PHE A 45 -10.70 3.64 -10.36
CA PHE A 45 -10.59 2.40 -11.13
C PHE A 45 -11.69 1.37 -10.80
N GLY A 46 -12.48 1.58 -9.74
CA GLY A 46 -13.61 0.71 -9.39
C GLY A 46 -13.20 -0.68 -8.88
N TYR A 47 -12.00 -0.81 -8.31
CA TYR A 47 -11.61 -2.07 -7.67
C TYR A 47 -12.34 -2.24 -6.33
N ALA A 48 -12.96 -3.40 -6.12
CA ALA A 48 -13.47 -3.78 -4.81
C ALA A 48 -12.37 -3.64 -3.73
N ALA A 49 -12.75 -3.21 -2.52
CA ALA A 49 -11.81 -2.87 -1.44
C ALA A 49 -10.72 -3.94 -1.23
N ARG A 50 -11.11 -5.22 -1.20
CA ARG A 50 -10.17 -6.35 -1.07
C ARG A 50 -9.11 -6.39 -2.18
N ARG A 51 -9.50 -6.15 -3.43
CA ARG A 51 -8.56 -6.09 -4.57
C ARG A 51 -7.74 -4.81 -4.56
N ALA A 52 -8.33 -3.68 -4.21
CA ALA A 52 -7.63 -2.40 -4.11
C ALA A 52 -6.53 -2.44 -3.04
N VAL A 53 -6.81 -3.00 -1.86
CA VAL A 53 -5.83 -3.20 -0.78
C VAL A 53 -4.69 -4.11 -1.24
N ALA A 54 -4.99 -5.25 -1.87
CA ALA A 54 -3.97 -6.18 -2.35
C ALA A 54 -3.03 -5.54 -3.40
N LEU A 55 -3.62 -4.83 -4.37
CA LEU A 55 -2.85 -4.09 -5.38
C LEU A 55 -2.00 -2.98 -4.75
N ASN A 56 -2.55 -2.24 -3.78
CA ASN A 56 -1.82 -1.21 -3.08
C ASN A 56 -0.59 -1.77 -2.33
N LEU A 57 -0.74 -2.91 -1.67
CA LEU A 57 0.36 -3.58 -0.96
C LEU A 57 1.45 -4.04 -1.94
N ALA A 58 1.06 -4.64 -3.06
CA ALA A 58 1.99 -5.11 -4.10
C ALA A 58 2.79 -3.94 -4.71
N ILE A 59 2.11 -2.86 -5.09
CA ILE A 59 2.77 -1.66 -5.64
C ILE A 59 3.70 -1.02 -4.60
N SER A 60 3.27 -0.96 -3.34
CA SER A 60 4.07 -0.39 -2.25
C SER A 60 5.34 -1.20 -2.00
N LEU A 61 5.25 -2.53 -2.02
CA LEU A 61 6.42 -3.40 -1.88
C LEU A 61 7.44 -3.15 -2.99
N ILE A 62 6.99 -3.12 -4.25
CA ILE A 62 7.87 -2.81 -5.39
C ILE A 62 8.51 -1.42 -5.22
N THR A 63 7.70 -0.41 -4.87
CA THR A 63 8.17 0.97 -4.71
C THR A 63 9.24 1.08 -3.61
N VAL A 64 9.01 0.48 -2.44
CA VAL A 64 9.95 0.51 -1.31
C VAL A 64 11.22 -0.29 -1.65
N MET A 65 11.09 -1.45 -2.30
CA MET A 65 12.24 -2.23 -2.75
C MET A 65 13.10 -1.47 -3.74
N SER A 66 12.50 -0.83 -4.75
CA SER A 66 13.22 0.03 -5.69
C SER A 66 13.89 1.20 -4.99
N ALA A 67 13.20 1.87 -4.06
CA ALA A 67 13.77 2.96 -3.29
C ALA A 67 14.97 2.51 -2.44
N LEU A 68 14.87 1.34 -1.80
CA LEU A 68 15.95 0.77 -0.99
C LEU A 68 17.16 0.38 -1.85
N LEU A 69 16.96 -0.22 -3.02
CA LEU A 69 18.05 -0.57 -3.93
C LEU A 69 18.78 0.67 -4.45
N ILE A 70 18.04 1.69 -4.88
CA ILE A 70 18.60 2.94 -5.42
C ILE A 70 19.32 3.73 -4.31
N ARG A 71 18.68 3.89 -3.15
CA ARG A 71 19.24 4.68 -2.03
C ARG A 71 20.31 3.91 -1.27
N GLY A 72 20.21 2.60 -1.18
CA GLY A 72 21.22 1.76 -0.52
C GLY A 72 22.57 1.76 -1.24
N GLY A 73 22.58 1.98 -2.55
CA GLY A 73 23.82 2.18 -3.32
C GLY A 73 24.45 3.57 -3.16
N THR A 74 23.73 4.55 -2.58
CA THR A 74 24.18 5.94 -2.47
C THR A 74 24.36 6.43 -1.03
N LEU A 75 23.67 5.81 -0.07
CA LEU A 75 23.67 6.20 1.35
C LEU A 75 24.33 5.13 2.23
N SER A 76 25.02 5.56 3.29
CA SER A 76 25.56 4.64 4.30
C SER A 76 24.42 4.02 5.13
N LEU A 77 24.43 2.69 5.24
CA LEU A 77 23.48 1.94 6.06
C LEU A 77 23.91 1.81 7.53
N ALA A 78 25.09 2.30 7.91
CA ALA A 78 25.60 2.18 9.29
C ALA A 78 24.64 2.74 10.36
N PRO A 79 23.94 3.88 10.15
CA PRO A 79 22.96 4.39 11.13
C PRO A 79 21.76 3.46 11.34
N LEU A 80 21.40 2.63 10.35
CA LEU A 80 20.29 1.67 10.49
C LEU A 80 20.61 0.56 11.48
N LEU A 81 21.89 0.22 11.69
CA LEU A 81 22.29 -0.80 12.65
C LEU A 81 21.92 -0.41 14.08
N ALA A 82 22.05 0.88 14.42
CA ALA A 82 21.63 1.41 15.73
C ALA A 82 20.10 1.35 15.92
N LEU A 83 19.34 1.38 14.83
CA LEU A 83 17.87 1.32 14.81
C LEU A 83 17.34 -0.10 14.60
N LEU A 84 18.21 -1.11 14.46
CA LEU A 84 17.81 -2.48 14.16
C LEU A 84 16.78 -3.05 15.17
N PRO A 85 16.90 -2.81 16.49
CA PRO A 85 15.87 -3.26 17.44
C PRO A 85 14.49 -2.65 17.16
N VAL A 86 14.44 -1.38 16.75
CA VAL A 86 13.20 -0.68 16.41
C VAL A 86 12.60 -1.25 15.13
N VAL A 87 13.42 -1.48 14.11
CA VAL A 87 12.99 -2.09 12.84
C VAL A 87 12.42 -3.49 13.09
N VAL A 88 13.11 -4.32 13.87
CA VAL A 88 12.65 -5.67 14.21
C VAL A 88 11.35 -5.62 15.00
N ALA A 89 11.23 -4.73 15.99
CA ALA A 89 10.00 -4.57 16.76
C ALA A 89 8.81 -4.12 15.87
N MET A 90 9.04 -3.18 14.95
CA MET A 90 8.04 -2.72 13.99
C MET A 90 7.58 -3.86 13.06
N ILE A 91 8.52 -4.64 12.53
CA ILE A 91 8.21 -5.81 11.68
C ILE A 91 7.41 -6.83 12.48
N ALA A 92 7.88 -7.21 13.67
CA ALA A 92 7.21 -8.19 14.51
C ALA A 92 5.79 -7.74 14.89
N GLY A 93 5.61 -6.48 15.28
CA GLY A 93 4.32 -5.89 15.58
C GLY A 93 3.39 -5.87 14.37
N ALA A 94 3.86 -5.40 13.21
CA ALA A 94 3.07 -5.33 11.98
C ALA A 94 2.65 -6.72 11.47
N VAL A 95 3.56 -7.69 11.47
CA VAL A 95 3.28 -9.08 11.04
C VAL A 95 2.30 -9.74 12.01
N SER A 96 2.51 -9.59 13.32
CA SER A 96 1.61 -10.14 14.33
C SER A 96 0.21 -9.54 14.22
N ALA A 97 0.11 -8.21 14.06
CA ALA A 97 -1.15 -7.52 13.87
C ALA A 97 -1.85 -7.93 12.57
N ALA A 98 -1.11 -8.12 11.47
CA ALA A 98 -1.67 -8.59 10.20
C ALA A 98 -2.23 -10.01 10.32
N TYR A 99 -1.54 -10.91 11.02
CA TYR A 99 -1.96 -12.29 11.21
C TYR A 99 -3.15 -12.44 12.17
N LEU A 100 -3.16 -11.66 13.25
CA LEU A 100 -4.24 -11.67 14.25
C LEU A 100 -5.45 -10.83 13.83
N GLY A 101 -5.26 -9.83 12.97
CA GLY A 101 -6.31 -8.93 12.50
C GLY A 101 -7.20 -9.52 11.40
N THR A 102 -6.69 -10.43 10.56
CA THR A 102 -7.48 -11.13 9.53
C THR A 102 -8.73 -11.82 10.06
N PRO A 103 -8.69 -12.62 11.15
CA PRO A 103 -9.89 -13.24 11.71
C PRO A 103 -10.85 -12.22 12.35
N LEU A 104 -10.35 -11.08 12.84
CA LEU A 104 -11.18 -10.02 13.40
C LEU A 104 -12.02 -9.32 12.32
N VAL A 105 -11.42 -9.06 11.15
CA VAL A 105 -12.13 -8.48 9.99
C VAL A 105 -13.29 -9.36 9.53
N HIS A 106 -13.16 -10.69 9.60
CA HIS A 106 -14.25 -11.60 9.23
C HIS A 106 -15.43 -11.59 10.21
N ARG A 107 -15.27 -10.99 11.41
CA ARG A 107 -16.37 -10.82 12.38
C ARG A 107 -17.12 -9.49 12.23
N ILE A 108 -16.62 -8.57 11.40
CA ILE A 108 -17.28 -7.30 11.11
C ILE A 108 -18.19 -7.52 9.91
N SER A 109 -19.50 -7.32 10.09
CA SER A 109 -20.49 -7.46 9.01
C SER A 109 -20.21 -6.49 7.86
N GLU A 110 -20.25 -6.99 6.62
CA GLU A 110 -19.94 -6.20 5.41
C GLU A 110 -20.81 -4.93 5.24
N HIS A 111 -21.97 -4.85 5.90
CA HIS A 111 -22.82 -3.65 5.92
C HIS A 111 -22.19 -2.41 6.58
N LEU A 112 -21.06 -2.54 7.29
CA LEU A 112 -20.31 -1.40 7.86
C LEU A 112 -19.09 -0.99 7.01
N LEU A 113 -18.83 -1.70 5.91
CA LEU A 113 -17.68 -1.48 5.03
C LEU A 113 -18.08 -0.95 3.64
N GLU A 114 -19.39 -0.76 3.40
CA GLU A 114 -19.96 -0.05 2.23
C GLU A 114 -20.17 1.43 2.53
#